data_AF-A0A8S1S4C9-F1
#
_entry.id   AF-A0A8S1S4C9-F1
#
_cell.length_a   1.000
_cell.length_b   1.000
_cell.length_c   1.000
_cell.angle_alpha   90.00
_cell.angle_beta   90.00
_cell.angle_gamma   90.00
#
_symmetry.space_group_name_H-M   'P 1'
#
loop_
_entity.id
_entity.type
_entity.pdbx_description
1 polymer ?
#
loop_
_entity_poly.entity_id
_entity_poly.type
_entity_poly.pdbx_seq_one_letter_code
_entity_poly.pdbx_strand_id
1 'polypeptide(L)'
;MRQLSYDQFTCHTEIDNQPHLRTNSQSISIADIHTADTNRKLQQIAFESIEYLQQEEAEEKEYIILQNSIRQQLAMQLKIENLAKFDFSNLENKIQLIFQWIIVVFYRTSSEMFEWKSFKEICIIEDKGVDLRNRIGLKNIVRMTKLEFELTKQLMLYRSSIESKNNNNKEVVQFISQIFDIIQIIIRTFEAGQKVMRIEEELIKRQIQESQSKEEEK
;
A
#
# COMPACT_ATOMS: atom_id res chain seq x y z
N MET A 1 -38.57 -28.44 -26.74
CA MET A 1 -39.78 -27.59 -26.62
C MET A 1 -39.28 -26.15 -26.47
N ARG A 2 -39.74 -25.25 -27.36
CA ARG A 2 -39.44 -23.79 -27.54
C ARG A 2 -38.06 -23.45 -28.15
N GLN A 3 -37.94 -23.22 -29.46
CA GLN A 3 -38.30 -22.05 -30.33
C GLN A 3 -37.18 -20.99 -30.35
N LEU A 4 -36.37 -20.89 -31.43
CA LEU A 4 -36.49 -20.02 -32.65
C LEU A 4 -36.38 -18.51 -32.30
N SER A 5 -35.59 -17.66 -32.97
CA SER A 5 -35.50 -17.44 -34.44
C SER A 5 -34.36 -16.48 -34.87
N TYR A 6 -33.94 -16.59 -36.15
CA TYR A 6 -33.72 -15.55 -37.22
C TYR A 6 -33.05 -14.19 -36.86
N ASP A 7 -32.08 -13.59 -37.57
CA ASP A 7 -31.87 -13.34 -39.02
C ASP A 7 -30.38 -12.98 -39.26
N GLN A 8 -29.66 -13.47 -40.28
CA GLN A 8 -29.62 -12.97 -41.67
C GLN A 8 -29.42 -11.45 -41.83
N PHE A 9 -28.19 -11.03 -42.14
CA PHE A 9 -27.92 -10.03 -43.17
C PHE A 9 -26.59 -10.35 -43.88
N THR A 10 -26.71 -11.02 -45.02
CA THR A 10 -25.73 -11.00 -46.11
C THR A 10 -25.91 -9.73 -46.93
N CYS A 11 -24.81 -9.07 -47.30
CA CYS A 11 -24.77 -8.19 -48.45
C CYS A 11 -23.65 -8.69 -49.37
N HIS A 12 -24.06 -9.23 -50.52
CA HIS A 12 -23.20 -9.45 -51.67
C HIS A 12 -23.38 -8.27 -52.63
N THR A 13 -22.26 -7.76 -53.12
CA THR A 13 -22.18 -7.13 -54.44
C THR A 13 -20.93 -7.66 -55.14
N GLU A 14 -21.15 -8.57 -56.08
CA GLU A 14 -20.22 -8.92 -57.14
C GLU A 14 -20.25 -7.81 -58.19
N ILE A 15 -19.09 -7.29 -58.65
CA ILE A 15 -18.87 -6.82 -60.03
C ILE A 15 -17.38 -7.01 -60.43
N ASP A 16 -17.16 -8.00 -61.29
CA ASP A 16 -16.33 -8.08 -62.51
C ASP A 16 -14.84 -7.68 -62.64
N ASN A 17 -14.14 -8.62 -63.29
CA ASN A 17 -13.09 -8.53 -64.32
C ASN A 17 -11.63 -8.15 -63.98
N GLN A 18 -10.75 -9.15 -64.17
CA GLN A 18 -9.30 -9.04 -64.47
C GLN A 18 -9.04 -8.41 -65.87
N PRO A 19 -7.79 -8.26 -66.36
CA PRO A 19 -6.51 -7.84 -65.75
C PRO A 19 -5.76 -6.79 -66.62
N HIS A 20 -4.84 -5.98 -66.08
CA HIS A 20 -3.79 -5.36 -66.91
C HIS A 20 -2.42 -5.22 -66.20
N LEU A 21 -1.44 -5.89 -66.82
CA LEU A 21 -0.08 -5.45 -67.17
C LEU A 21 0.87 -4.88 -66.11
N ARG A 22 1.97 -5.62 -65.95
CA ARG A 22 3.27 -5.30 -65.35
C ARG A 22 3.73 -3.85 -65.59
N THR A 23 4.34 -3.25 -64.56
CA THR A 23 5.65 -2.58 -64.70
C THR A 23 6.45 -2.72 -63.39
N ASN A 24 7.71 -3.12 -63.52
CA ASN A 24 8.70 -3.10 -62.45
C ASN A 24 9.04 -1.64 -62.13
N SER A 25 8.82 -1.24 -60.89
CA SER A 25 9.54 -0.13 -60.26
C SER A 25 9.69 -0.49 -58.79
N GLN A 26 10.95 -0.55 -58.34
CA GLN A 26 11.33 -0.80 -56.95
C GLN A 26 10.50 0.09 -56.01
N SER A 27 9.52 -0.49 -55.32
CA SER A 27 8.80 0.15 -54.23
C SER A 27 9.27 -0.52 -52.95
N ILE A 28 10.05 0.22 -52.16
CA ILE A 28 10.14 -0.02 -50.72
C ILE A 28 8.69 -0.02 -50.23
N SER A 29 8.20 -1.18 -49.79
CA SER A 29 6.81 -1.33 -49.41
C SER A 29 6.54 -0.41 -48.21
N ILE A 30 5.53 0.45 -48.34
CA ILE A 30 5.01 1.26 -47.23
C ILE A 30 4.63 0.38 -46.01
N ALA A 31 4.42 -0.93 -46.23
CA ALA A 31 4.19 -1.90 -45.16
C ALA A 31 5.40 -2.15 -44.24
N ASP A 32 6.64 -2.03 -44.75
CA ASP A 32 7.86 -2.25 -43.96
C ASP A 32 8.24 -1.00 -43.14
N ILE A 33 7.83 0.19 -43.62
CA ILE A 33 8.00 1.45 -42.89
C ILE A 33 6.98 1.56 -41.75
N HIS A 34 5.76 1.03 -41.94
CA HIS A 34 4.72 1.03 -40.90
C HIS A 34 5.01 0.05 -39.74
N THR A 35 5.73 -1.05 -39.96
CA THR A 35 6.08 -1.99 -38.88
C THR A 35 7.19 -1.46 -37.98
N ALA A 36 8.20 -0.78 -38.56
CA ALA A 36 9.29 -0.18 -37.79
C ALA A 36 8.83 0.96 -36.88
N ASP A 37 7.92 1.83 -37.34
CA ASP A 37 7.37 2.93 -36.53
C ASP A 37 6.41 2.46 -35.44
N THR A 38 5.68 1.36 -35.67
CA THR A 38 4.79 0.78 -34.65
C THR A 38 5.60 0.08 -33.56
N ASN A 39 6.70 -0.60 -33.92
CA ASN A 39 7.65 -1.15 -32.96
C ASN A 39 8.41 -0.07 -32.19
N ARG A 40 8.77 1.05 -32.83
CA ARG A 40 9.38 2.22 -32.14
C ARG A 40 8.42 2.90 -31.17
N LYS A 41 7.13 3.03 -31.54
CA LYS A 41 6.09 3.56 -30.64
C LYS A 41 5.75 2.59 -29.52
N LEU A 42 5.72 1.29 -29.77
CA LEU A 42 5.58 0.25 -28.73
C LEU A 42 6.81 0.22 -27.80
N GLN A 43 8.01 0.42 -28.34
CA GLN A 43 9.24 0.56 -27.54
C GLN A 43 9.30 1.89 -26.79
N GLN A 44 8.75 2.99 -27.32
CA GLN A 44 8.60 4.25 -26.58
C GLN A 44 7.55 4.13 -25.47
N ILE A 45 6.42 3.45 -25.71
CA ILE A 45 5.42 3.13 -24.67
C ILE A 45 6.01 2.15 -23.63
N ALA A 46 6.92 1.26 -24.04
CA ALA A 46 7.64 0.37 -23.12
C ALA A 46 8.75 1.08 -22.32
N PHE A 47 9.47 2.05 -22.91
CA PHE A 47 10.43 2.90 -22.21
C PHE A 47 9.73 3.84 -21.22
N GLU A 48 8.57 4.39 -21.61
CA GLU A 48 7.66 5.14 -20.72
C GLU A 48 7.08 4.25 -19.60
N SER A 49 7.27 2.93 -19.63
CA SER A 49 6.70 2.00 -18.66
C SER A 49 7.66 1.61 -17.52
N ILE A 50 8.97 1.50 -17.77
CA ILE A 50 9.97 1.15 -16.73
C ILE A 50 10.40 2.41 -15.98
N GLU A 51 10.72 3.50 -16.69
CA GLU A 51 11.08 4.76 -16.04
C GLU A 51 9.93 5.29 -15.16
N TYR A 52 8.68 5.14 -15.62
CA TYR A 52 7.51 5.45 -14.82
C TYR A 52 7.42 4.60 -13.54
N LEU A 53 7.61 3.28 -13.65
CA LEU A 53 7.61 2.40 -12.48
C LEU A 53 8.73 2.75 -11.50
N GLN A 54 9.93 3.06 -11.99
CA GLN A 54 11.06 3.50 -11.15
C GLN A 54 10.77 4.83 -10.45
N GLN A 55 10.14 5.77 -11.16
CA GLN A 55 9.71 7.03 -10.56
C GLN A 55 8.65 6.80 -9.48
N GLU A 56 7.62 6.00 -9.79
CA GLU A 56 6.55 5.67 -8.83
C GLU A 56 7.11 4.95 -7.60
N GLU A 57 8.06 4.04 -7.78
CA GLU A 57 8.77 3.37 -6.68
C GLU A 57 9.52 4.37 -5.78
N ALA A 58 10.24 5.33 -6.40
CA ALA A 58 10.98 6.35 -5.68
C ALA A 58 10.05 7.28 -4.88
N GLU A 59 8.95 7.72 -5.49
CA GLU A 59 7.92 8.54 -4.84
C GLU A 59 7.32 7.83 -3.61
N GLU A 60 7.00 6.54 -3.73
CA GLU A 60 6.49 5.75 -2.60
C GLU A 60 7.56 5.55 -1.50
N LYS A 61 8.82 5.36 -1.87
CA LYS A 61 9.94 5.27 -0.89
C LYS A 61 10.12 6.59 -0.14
N GLU A 62 10.06 7.72 -0.82
CA GLU A 62 10.11 9.05 -0.18
C GLU A 62 8.89 9.30 0.72
N TYR A 63 7.70 8.91 0.27
CA TYR A 63 6.48 8.97 1.06
C TYR A 63 6.61 8.19 2.37
N ILE A 64 7.15 6.97 2.33
CA ILE A 64 7.40 6.16 3.53
C ILE A 64 8.35 6.87 4.50
N ILE A 65 9.43 7.45 3.99
CA ILE A 65 10.41 8.19 4.81
C ILE A 65 9.73 9.38 5.50
N LEU A 66 8.95 10.17 4.75
CA LEU A 66 8.20 11.30 5.28
C LEU A 66 7.22 10.86 6.36
N GLN A 67 6.43 9.82 6.11
CA GLN A 67 5.47 9.29 7.07
C GLN A 67 6.15 8.80 8.36
N ASN A 68 7.27 8.08 8.27
CA ASN A 68 8.03 7.64 9.45
C ASN A 68 8.60 8.83 10.25
N SER A 69 9.04 9.90 9.57
CA SER A 69 9.47 11.15 10.22
C SER A 69 8.32 11.80 11.01
N ILE A 70 7.15 11.91 10.40
CA ILE A 70 5.94 12.44 11.08
C ILE A 70 5.58 11.55 12.28
N ARG A 71 5.62 10.22 12.13
CA ARG A 71 5.38 9.29 13.25
C ARG A 71 6.35 9.53 14.40
N GLN A 72 7.63 9.71 14.10
CA GLN A 72 8.64 9.98 15.12
C GLN A 72 8.34 11.30 15.86
N GLN A 73 7.97 12.36 15.14
CA GLN A 73 7.60 13.64 15.75
C GLN A 73 6.38 13.51 16.65
N LEU A 74 5.32 12.83 16.20
CA LEU A 74 4.13 12.58 17.01
C LEU A 74 4.44 11.74 18.24
N ALA A 75 5.25 10.68 18.08
CA ALA A 75 5.67 9.83 19.19
C ALA A 75 6.42 10.65 20.25
N MET A 76 7.33 11.53 19.86
CA MET A 76 8.07 12.39 20.78
C MET A 76 7.18 13.32 21.61
N GLN A 77 6.01 13.69 21.08
CA GLN A 77 5.03 14.54 21.75
C GLN A 77 4.09 13.76 22.68
N LEU A 78 4.09 12.42 22.64
CA LEU A 78 3.23 11.60 23.49
C LEU A 78 3.61 11.73 24.96
N LYS A 79 2.68 12.28 25.74
CA LYS A 79 2.72 12.27 27.20
C LYS A 79 2.19 10.94 27.73
N ILE A 80 3.05 9.92 27.72
CA ILE A 80 2.70 8.55 28.13
C ILE A 80 2.11 8.52 29.54
N GLU A 81 2.54 9.43 30.43
CA GLU A 81 1.99 9.58 31.77
C GLU A 81 0.46 9.85 31.80
N ASN A 82 -0.12 10.38 30.72
CA ASN A 82 -1.56 10.59 30.63
C ASN A 82 -2.35 9.28 30.55
N LEU A 83 -1.72 8.15 30.19
CA LEU A 83 -2.34 6.83 30.27
C LEU A 83 -2.77 6.45 31.69
N ALA A 84 -2.05 6.91 32.70
CA ALA A 84 -2.40 6.63 34.09
C ALA A 84 -3.72 7.31 34.51
N LYS A 85 -4.16 8.35 33.78
CA LYS A 85 -5.38 9.13 34.01
C LYS A 85 -6.59 8.59 33.25
N PHE A 86 -6.40 7.52 32.48
CA PHE A 86 -7.43 6.94 31.64
C PHE A 86 -8.43 6.14 32.47
N ASP A 87 -9.73 6.32 32.23
CA ASP A 87 -10.78 5.53 32.86
C ASP A 87 -11.18 4.35 31.95
N PHE A 88 -10.91 3.13 32.42
CA PHE A 88 -11.16 1.89 31.67
C PHE A 88 -12.54 1.30 31.92
N SER A 89 -13.25 1.76 32.96
CA SER A 89 -14.39 1.06 33.55
C SER A 89 -15.51 0.73 32.56
N ASN A 90 -15.67 1.53 31.49
CA ASN A 90 -16.72 1.36 30.49
C ASN A 90 -16.23 1.04 29.07
N LEU A 91 -14.92 0.84 28.90
CA LEU A 91 -14.27 0.63 27.59
C LEU A 91 -13.24 -0.50 27.59
N GLU A 92 -13.17 -1.27 28.68
CA GLU A 92 -12.13 -2.25 29.00
C GLU A 92 -11.69 -3.05 27.76
N ASN A 93 -12.63 -3.70 27.06
CA ASN A 93 -12.32 -4.49 25.87
C ASN A 93 -11.71 -3.69 24.71
N LYS A 94 -12.28 -2.52 24.34
CA LYS A 94 -11.80 -1.75 23.17
C LYS A 94 -10.43 -1.13 23.40
N ILE A 95 -10.19 -0.71 24.64
CA ILE A 95 -8.96 -0.07 25.03
C ILE A 95 -7.86 -1.10 25.27
N GLN A 96 -8.20 -2.23 25.88
CA GLN A 96 -7.31 -3.38 25.99
C GLN A 96 -6.83 -3.86 24.62
N LEU A 97 -7.71 -3.87 23.60
CA LEU A 97 -7.31 -4.18 22.22
C LEU A 97 -6.24 -3.23 21.67
N ILE A 98 -6.31 -1.93 21.98
CA ILE A 98 -5.28 -0.96 21.56
C ILE A 98 -3.94 -1.27 22.22
N PHE A 99 -3.93 -1.59 23.52
CA PHE A 99 -2.67 -1.90 24.20
C PHE A 99 -2.10 -3.24 23.80
N GLN A 100 -2.94 -4.26 23.62
CA GLN A 100 -2.53 -5.53 23.04
C GLN A 100 -1.93 -5.31 21.66
N TRP A 101 -2.53 -4.46 20.83
CA TRP A 101 -1.96 -4.09 19.54
C TRP A 101 -0.61 -3.39 19.67
N ILE A 102 -0.48 -2.40 20.57
CA ILE A 102 0.80 -1.72 20.82
C ILE A 102 1.88 -2.74 21.17
N ILE A 103 1.58 -3.67 22.07
CA ILE A 103 2.50 -4.72 22.48
C ILE A 103 2.84 -5.66 21.30
N VAL A 104 1.84 -6.21 20.61
CA VAL A 104 2.06 -7.16 19.52
C VAL A 104 2.86 -6.52 18.40
N VAL A 105 2.55 -5.27 18.03
CA VAL A 105 3.17 -4.60 16.89
C VAL A 105 4.53 -4.00 17.23
N PHE A 106 4.67 -3.34 18.39
CA PHE A 106 5.92 -2.65 18.73
C PHE A 106 6.86 -3.45 19.64
N TYR A 107 6.33 -4.31 20.50
CA TYR A 107 7.13 -5.18 21.37
C TYR A 107 7.33 -6.58 20.78
N ARG A 108 6.50 -6.99 19.82
CA ARG A 108 6.56 -8.32 19.18
C ARG A 108 6.42 -9.45 20.21
N THR A 109 5.55 -9.23 21.20
CA THR A 109 5.27 -10.16 22.30
C THR A 109 3.87 -10.76 22.16
N SER A 110 3.66 -11.97 22.70
CA SER A 110 2.33 -12.61 22.74
C SER A 110 1.30 -11.78 23.50
N SER A 111 0.07 -11.71 22.97
CA SER A 111 -1.07 -11.03 23.59
C SER A 111 -1.55 -11.71 24.88
N GLU A 112 -1.20 -12.98 25.10
CA GLU A 112 -1.59 -13.78 26.27
C GLU A 112 -0.91 -13.33 27.57
N MET A 113 0.18 -12.55 27.49
CA MET A 113 0.94 -12.06 28.64
C MET A 113 0.32 -10.81 29.30
N PHE A 114 -0.85 -10.34 28.87
CA PHE A 114 -1.27 -8.96 29.14
C PHE A 114 -2.66 -8.83 29.79
N GLU A 115 -2.63 -8.70 31.11
CA GLU A 115 -3.60 -7.89 31.86
C GLU A 115 -3.18 -6.42 31.82
N TRP A 116 -4.14 -5.49 31.86
CA TRP A 116 -3.88 -4.04 31.86
C TRP A 116 -2.89 -3.61 32.96
N LYS A 117 -2.92 -4.30 34.10
CA LYS A 117 -2.01 -4.07 35.22
C LYS A 117 -0.55 -4.30 34.82
N SER A 118 -0.28 -5.39 34.08
CA SER A 118 1.04 -5.73 33.57
C SER A 118 1.53 -4.71 32.52
N PHE A 119 0.64 -4.24 31.64
CA PHE A 119 0.98 -3.17 30.69
C PHE A 119 1.37 -1.86 31.41
N LYS A 120 0.63 -1.48 32.46
CA LYS A 120 0.92 -0.28 33.24
C LYS A 120 2.27 -0.36 33.94
N GLU A 121 2.62 -1.51 34.52
CA GLU A 121 3.91 -1.72 35.16
C GLU A 121 5.06 -1.65 34.13
N ILE A 122 4.96 -2.44 33.05
CA ILE A 122 6.02 -2.57 32.03
C ILE A 122 6.21 -1.28 31.22
N CYS A 123 5.13 -0.68 30.76
CA CYS A 123 5.19 0.41 29.78
C CYS A 123 5.13 1.81 30.40
N ILE A 124 4.76 1.97 31.67
CA ILE A 124 4.56 3.30 32.27
C ILE A 124 5.43 3.49 33.52
N ILE A 125 5.63 2.47 34.36
CA ILE A 125 6.27 2.66 35.67
C ILE A 125 7.80 2.55 35.60
N GLU A 126 8.35 1.52 34.93
CA GLU A 126 9.81 1.25 34.98
C GLU A 126 10.66 2.36 34.34
N ASP A 127 10.22 2.95 33.23
CA ASP A 127 11.00 3.97 32.49
C ASP A 127 10.17 5.21 32.10
N LYS A 128 9.09 5.50 32.85
CA LYS A 128 8.15 6.60 32.54
C LYS A 128 7.64 6.58 31.08
N GLY A 129 7.59 5.40 30.47
CA GLY A 129 7.17 5.23 29.08
C GLY A 129 8.15 5.65 27.99
N VAL A 130 9.43 5.88 28.32
CA VAL A 130 10.45 6.24 27.32
C VAL A 130 10.67 5.10 26.31
N ASP A 131 10.78 3.84 26.76
CA ASP A 131 10.88 2.69 25.85
C ASP A 131 9.68 2.60 24.89
N LEU A 132 8.45 2.71 25.41
CA LEU A 132 7.23 2.72 24.58
C LEU A 132 7.29 3.84 23.54
N ARG A 133 7.65 5.05 23.96
CA ARG A 133 7.79 6.21 23.07
C ARG A 133 8.81 5.96 21.96
N ASN A 134 9.97 5.40 22.30
CA ASN A 134 11.03 5.10 21.34
C ASN A 134 10.60 4.04 20.32
N ARG A 135 9.85 3.03 20.74
CA ARG A 135 9.31 1.99 19.85
C ARG A 135 8.22 2.50 18.93
N ILE A 136 7.31 3.31 19.45
CA ILE A 136 6.29 4.01 18.65
C ILE A 136 6.98 4.91 17.60
N GLY A 137 8.01 5.63 18.03
CA GLY A 137 8.79 6.57 17.21
C GLY A 137 9.91 5.95 16.39
N LEU A 138 9.88 4.63 16.12
CA LEU A 138 10.91 3.98 15.30
C LEU A 138 11.12 4.73 13.99
N LYS A 139 12.36 4.82 13.50
CA LYS A 139 12.66 5.44 12.21
C LYS A 139 12.28 4.57 11.01
N ASN A 140 12.25 3.25 11.23
CA ASN A 140 12.00 2.26 10.18
C ASN A 140 10.53 1.91 10.07
N ILE A 141 10.12 1.34 8.93
CA ILE A 141 8.77 0.80 8.75
C ILE A 141 8.47 -0.23 9.84
N VAL A 142 7.28 -0.14 10.40
CA VAL A 142 6.77 -1.13 11.35
C VAL A 142 6.43 -2.40 10.56
N ARG A 143 7.09 -3.50 10.90
CA ARG A 143 6.86 -4.80 10.26
C ARG A 143 5.61 -5.43 10.85
N MET A 144 4.62 -5.69 10.00
CA MET A 144 3.38 -6.38 10.37
C MET A 144 3.13 -7.54 9.42
N THR A 145 2.54 -8.61 9.93
CA THR A 145 1.91 -9.65 9.13
C THR A 145 0.62 -9.12 8.49
N LYS A 146 0.10 -9.81 7.48
CA LYS A 146 -1.19 -9.46 6.87
C LYS A 146 -2.33 -9.46 7.88
N LEU A 147 -2.34 -10.43 8.81
CA LEU A 147 -3.35 -10.49 9.88
C LEU A 147 -3.23 -9.29 10.83
N GLU A 148 -2.02 -8.98 11.30
CA GLU A 148 -1.75 -7.81 12.15
C GLU A 148 -2.22 -6.52 11.46
N PHE A 149 -1.97 -6.38 10.15
CA PHE A 149 -2.40 -5.23 9.37
C PHE A 149 -3.94 -5.11 9.29
N GLU A 150 -4.66 -6.21 9.03
CA GLU A 150 -6.14 -6.19 9.01
C GLU A 150 -6.71 -5.83 10.39
N LEU A 151 -6.16 -6.39 11.46
CA LEU A 151 -6.56 -6.04 12.83
C LEU A 151 -6.25 -4.57 13.14
N THR A 152 -5.11 -4.06 12.68
CA THR A 152 -4.73 -2.64 12.82
C THR A 152 -5.76 -1.71 12.16
N LYS A 153 -6.24 -2.06 10.96
CA LYS A 153 -7.30 -1.30 10.29
C LYS A 153 -8.62 -1.35 11.07
N GLN A 154 -8.98 -2.50 11.63
CA GLN A 154 -10.20 -2.63 12.44
C GLN A 154 -10.16 -1.75 13.70
N LEU A 155 -8.99 -1.57 14.31
CA LEU A 155 -8.86 -0.68 15.48
C LEU A 155 -9.31 0.75 15.20
N MET A 156 -9.08 1.26 13.98
CA MET A 156 -9.48 2.61 13.58
C MET A 156 -10.98 2.85 13.74
N LEU A 157 -11.81 1.81 13.64
CA LEU A 157 -13.26 1.89 13.83
C LEU A 157 -13.66 2.27 15.27
N TYR A 158 -12.78 2.05 16.24
CA TYR A 158 -13.04 2.36 17.65
C TYR A 158 -12.70 3.80 18.03
N ARG A 159 -12.01 4.57 17.17
CA ARG A 159 -11.53 5.93 17.47
C ARG A 159 -12.62 6.83 18.05
N SER A 160 -13.69 7.06 17.28
CA SER A 160 -14.78 7.96 17.69
C SER A 160 -15.49 7.50 18.96
N SER A 161 -15.66 6.17 19.13
CA SER A 161 -16.28 5.59 20.32
C SER A 161 -15.43 5.79 21.58
N ILE A 162 -14.11 5.81 21.44
CA ILE A 162 -13.19 5.97 22.57
C ILE A 162 -13.04 7.44 22.92
N GLU A 163 -12.83 8.30 21.93
CA GLU A 163 -12.67 9.74 22.12
C GLU A 163 -13.93 10.36 22.76
N SER A 164 -15.12 10.00 22.28
CA SER A 164 -16.39 10.53 22.80
C SER A 164 -16.65 10.16 24.27
N LYS A 165 -16.22 8.98 24.71
CA LYS A 165 -16.40 8.51 26.09
C LYS A 165 -15.44 9.14 27.09
N ASN A 166 -14.32 9.67 26.62
CA ASN A 166 -13.32 10.36 27.44
C ASN A 166 -13.38 11.88 27.29
N ASN A 167 -14.43 12.42 26.65
CA ASN A 167 -14.56 13.85 26.31
C ASN A 167 -14.35 14.82 27.48
N ASN A 168 -14.59 14.38 28.72
CA ASN A 168 -14.40 15.15 29.94
C ASN A 168 -12.92 15.36 30.31
N ASN A 169 -12.00 14.55 29.78
CA ASN A 169 -10.56 14.65 30.01
C ASN A 169 -9.82 14.95 28.70
N LYS A 170 -9.61 16.25 28.43
CA LYS A 170 -8.97 16.72 27.20
C LYS A 170 -7.57 16.13 26.97
N GLU A 171 -6.78 15.97 28.03
CA GLU A 171 -5.41 15.44 27.92
C GLU A 171 -5.41 13.97 27.48
N VAL A 172 -6.37 13.20 27.99
CA VAL A 172 -6.57 11.80 27.63
C VAL A 172 -7.09 11.66 26.20
N VAL A 173 -8.08 12.47 25.81
CA VAL A 173 -8.60 12.47 24.43
C VAL A 173 -7.48 12.80 23.46
N GLN A 174 -6.71 13.86 23.73
CA GLN A 174 -5.58 14.24 22.89
C GLN A 174 -4.55 13.10 22.77
N PHE A 175 -4.21 12.45 23.89
CA PHE A 175 -3.30 11.30 23.89
C PHE A 175 -3.82 10.17 22.98
N ILE A 176 -5.08 9.79 23.12
CA ILE A 176 -5.69 8.74 22.28
C ILE A 176 -5.73 9.15 20.82
N SER A 177 -6.12 10.39 20.51
CA SER A 177 -6.12 10.88 19.14
C SER A 177 -4.73 10.76 18.50
N GLN A 178 -3.67 11.11 19.24
CA GLN A 178 -2.29 10.96 18.78
C GLN A 178 -1.92 9.48 18.53
N ILE A 179 -2.35 8.55 19.40
CA ILE A 179 -2.16 7.11 19.17
C ILE A 179 -2.85 6.67 17.87
N PHE A 180 -4.09 7.09 17.63
CA PHE A 180 -4.81 6.78 16.40
C PHE A 180 -4.18 7.43 15.16
N ASP A 181 -3.63 8.63 15.28
CA ASP A 181 -2.89 9.26 14.18
C ASP A 181 -1.62 8.46 13.84
N ILE A 182 -0.92 7.95 14.85
CA ILE A 182 0.21 7.05 14.65
C ILE A 182 -0.22 5.72 14.00
N ILE A 183 -1.31 5.11 14.44
CA ILE A 183 -1.88 3.90 13.82
C ILE A 183 -2.18 4.18 12.34
N GLN A 184 -2.79 5.32 12.02
CA GLN A 184 -3.10 5.71 10.66
C GLN A 184 -1.85 5.86 9.78
N ILE A 185 -0.77 6.43 10.33
CA ILE A 185 0.53 6.55 9.64
C ILE A 185 1.12 5.15 9.39
N ILE A 186 1.01 4.24 10.36
CA ILE A 186 1.48 2.85 10.23
C ILE A 186 0.73 2.12 9.12
N ILE A 187 -0.58 2.29 9.03
CA ILE A 187 -1.39 1.72 7.94
C ILE A 187 -0.88 2.22 6.59
N ARG A 188 -0.75 3.55 6.42
CA ARG A 188 -0.32 4.17 5.16
C ARG A 188 1.09 3.75 4.74
N THR A 189 2.03 3.70 5.70
CA THR A 189 3.41 3.24 5.42
C THR A 189 3.47 1.78 5.05
N PHE A 190 2.63 0.94 5.65
CA PHE A 190 2.55 -0.47 5.28
C PHE A 190 1.94 -0.68 3.89
N GLU A 191 0.92 0.09 3.52
CA GLU A 191 0.31 0.07 2.18
C GLU A 191 1.30 0.54 1.10
N ALA A 192 2.00 1.65 1.36
CA ALA A 192 3.07 2.13 0.48
C ALA A 192 4.18 1.09 0.34
N GLY A 193 4.60 0.44 1.42
CA GLY A 193 5.59 -0.64 1.39
C GLY A 193 5.16 -1.82 0.51
N GLN A 194 3.88 -2.24 0.60
CA GLN A 194 3.33 -3.26 -0.29
C GLN A 194 3.25 -2.80 -1.76
N LYS A 195 3.04 -1.51 -2.00
CA LYS A 195 3.06 -0.95 -3.35
C LYS A 195 4.47 -0.97 -3.95
N VAL A 196 5.47 -0.53 -3.18
CA VAL A 196 6.90 -0.63 -3.56
C VAL A 196 7.26 -2.06 -3.94
N MET A 197 6.92 -3.05 -3.10
CA MET A 197 7.21 -4.46 -3.40
C MET A 197 6.58 -4.92 -4.72
N ARG A 198 5.33 -4.53 -5.00
CA ARG A 198 4.65 -4.88 -6.26
C ARG A 198 5.32 -4.23 -7.47
N ILE A 199 5.78 -3.00 -7.33
CA ILE A 199 6.50 -2.29 -8.40
C ILE A 199 7.86 -2.96 -8.65
N GLU A 200 8.62 -3.28 -7.59
CA GLU A 200 9.89 -4.00 -7.69
C GLU A 200 9.71 -5.37 -8.38
N GLU A 201 8.67 -6.13 -8.04
CA GLU A 201 8.34 -7.40 -8.70
C GLU A 201 8.02 -7.22 -10.21
N GLU A 202 7.29 -6.16 -10.57
CA GLU A 202 6.95 -5.85 -11.96
C GLU A 202 8.20 -5.43 -12.76
N LEU A 203 9.06 -4.61 -12.16
CA LEU A 203 10.34 -4.22 -12.75
C LEU A 203 11.23 -5.43 -13.04
N ILE A 204 11.33 -6.38 -12.11
CA ILE A 204 12.09 -7.63 -12.30
C ILE A 204 11.51 -8.43 -13.47
N LYS A 205 10.19 -8.59 -13.55
CA LYS A 205 9.54 -9.33 -14.65
C LYS A 205 9.86 -8.71 -16.01
N ARG A 206 9.81 -7.38 -16.11
CA ARG A 206 10.12 -6.67 -17.36
C ARG A 206 11.58 -6.79 -17.76
N GLN A 207 12.51 -6.70 -16.81
CA GLN A 207 13.93 -6.92 -17.07
C GLN A 207 14.23 -8.34 -17.60
N ILE A 208 13.54 -9.35 -17.06
CA ILE A 208 13.65 -10.73 -17.55
C ILE A 208 13.11 -10.85 -18.97
N GLN A 209 11.93 -10.28 -19.25
CA GLN A 209 11.34 -10.29 -20.59
C GLN A 209 12.23 -9.58 -21.63
N GLU A 210 12.77 -8.40 -21.31
CA GLU A 210 13.70 -7.69 -22.20
C GLU A 210 14.98 -8.48 -22.48
N SER A 211 15.47 -9.23 -21.50
CA SER A 211 16.67 -10.05 -21.65
C SER A 211 16.41 -11.25 -22.57
N GLN A 212 15.25 -11.90 -22.43
CA GLN A 212 14.83 -13.02 -23.28
C GLN A 212 14.60 -12.59 -24.73
N SER A 213 13.92 -11.48 -24.98
CA SER A 213 13.72 -10.97 -26.35
C SER A 213 15.03 -10.63 -27.06
N LYS A 214 16.04 -10.13 -26.32
CA LYS A 214 17.38 -9.82 -26.86
C LYS A 214 18.22 -11.07 -27.18
N GLU A 215 17.91 -12.20 -26.56
CA GLU A 215 18.55 -13.49 -26.87
C GLU A 215 17.91 -14.18 -28.09
N GLU A 216 16.59 -14.01 -28.31
CA GLU A 216 15.89 -14.55 -29.48
C GLU A 216 16.17 -13.78 -30.79
N GLU A 217 16.61 -12.52 -30.69
CA GLU A 217 17.04 -11.69 -31.84
C GLU A 217 18.49 -11.95 -32.30
N LYS A 218 19.25 -12.84 -31.63
CA LYS A 218 20.63 -13.21 -31.99
C LYS A 218 20.72 -14.60 -32.62
#